data_AF-A0A9D8NE89-F1
#
_entry.id   AF-A0A9D8NE89-F1
#
_cell.length_a   1.000
_cell.length_b   1.000
_cell.length_c   1.000
_cell.angle_alpha   90.00
_cell.angle_beta   90.00
_cell.angle_gamma   90.00
#
_symmetry.space_group_name_H-M   'P 1'
#
loop_
_entity.id
_entity.type
_entity.pdbx_description
1 polymer ?
#
loop_
_entity_poly.entity_id
_entity_poly.type
_entity_poly.pdbx_seq_one_letter_code
_entity_poly.pdbx_strand_id
1 'polypeptide(L)'
;MTIETQGFGLDPLKIKRIREAVEAQMKRGDKPRRIDSMDYSITPVFLLSLVDFSLEHEGDDALEQEYISRYGIQNRRNGETLTECLNLVFLEMGRLKLGPDEKDKCRNLLERFIFSMKYMHLLKERPEGFDDPLLVDLYRASELASMTVNRRQNYDKIMTTELDRMCEISFALKKGRAEGEAIGEARGEARGVAKEKLESSRRIARAMRENGLGADLIAKCTGLSAEEITAL
;
A
#
# COMPACT_ATOMS: atom_id res chain seq x y z
N MET A 1 -2.59 21.88 11.04
CA MET A 1 -1.52 21.77 12.04
C MET A 1 -0.21 21.91 11.29
N THR A 2 0.37 23.11 11.38
CA THR A 2 1.53 23.56 10.61
C THR A 2 2.77 22.82 11.12
N ILE A 3 3.39 22.00 10.27
CA ILE A 3 4.64 21.32 10.63
C ILE A 3 5.75 22.33 10.37
N GLU A 4 6.23 22.95 11.45
CA GLU A 4 7.47 23.74 11.42
C GLU A 4 8.64 22.79 11.18
N THR A 5 9.20 22.84 9.98
CA THR A 5 10.46 22.18 9.64
C THR A 5 11.61 22.98 10.24
N GLN A 6 11.93 22.73 11.51
CA GLN A 6 13.26 23.00 12.03
C GLN A 6 14.17 21.83 11.67
N GLY A 7 15.35 22.13 11.09
CA GLY A 7 16.43 21.15 10.97
C GLY A 7 16.84 20.74 9.56
N PHE A 8 17.11 21.69 8.67
CA PHE A 8 18.13 21.55 7.64
C PHE A 8 18.58 22.98 7.27
N GLY A 9 19.87 23.29 7.40
CA GLY A 9 20.47 24.61 7.17
C GLY A 9 20.47 25.05 5.70
N LEU A 10 19.32 24.97 5.04
CA LEU A 10 19.06 25.57 3.74
C LEU A 10 18.30 26.87 3.99
N ASP A 11 18.80 27.97 3.42
CA ASP A 11 18.18 29.30 3.49
C ASP A 11 16.65 29.20 3.31
N PRO A 12 15.83 29.67 4.27
CA PRO A 12 14.38 29.64 4.18
C PRO A 12 13.86 30.24 2.86
N LEU A 13 14.56 31.22 2.29
CA LEU A 13 14.23 31.76 0.97
C LEU A 13 14.51 30.77 -0.18
N LYS A 14 15.57 29.95 -0.11
CA LYS A 14 15.86 28.93 -1.12
C LYS A 14 14.83 27.81 -1.09
N ILE A 15 14.45 27.34 0.09
CA ILE A 15 13.41 26.30 0.24
C ILE A 15 12.06 26.84 -0.28
N LYS A 16 11.72 28.09 0.08
CA LYS A 16 10.51 28.75 -0.40
C LYS A 16 10.51 28.89 -1.92
N ARG A 17 11.63 29.30 -2.53
CA ARG A 17 11.78 29.39 -3.98
C ARG A 17 11.68 28.05 -4.69
N ILE A 18 12.24 26.98 -4.12
CA ILE A 18 12.13 25.62 -4.69
C ILE A 18 10.69 25.13 -4.60
N ARG A 19 10.02 25.33 -3.46
CA ARG A 19 8.59 25.00 -3.30
C ARG A 19 7.71 25.81 -4.26
N GLU A 20 7.95 27.11 -4.38
CA GLU A 20 7.21 27.98 -5.30
C GLU A 20 7.47 27.61 -6.76
N ALA A 21 8.69 27.22 -7.12
CA ALA A 21 9.02 26.75 -8.47
C ALA A 21 8.34 25.41 -8.80
N VAL A 22 8.32 24.46 -7.85
CA VAL A 22 7.64 23.17 -7.99
C VAL A 22 6.12 23.35 -8.04
N GLU A 23 5.54 24.21 -7.18
CA GLU A 23 4.12 24.53 -7.21
C GLU A 23 3.71 25.31 -8.47
N ALA A 24 4.57 26.21 -8.97
CA ALA A 24 4.35 26.91 -10.22
C ALA A 24 4.45 25.98 -11.44
N GLN A 25 5.28 24.94 -11.40
CA GLN A 25 5.29 23.89 -12.41
C GLN A 25 4.04 23.01 -12.33
N MET A 26 3.59 22.63 -11.12
CA MET A 26 2.34 21.86 -10.94
C MET A 26 1.09 22.63 -11.35
N LYS A 27 1.03 23.95 -11.08
CA LYS A 27 -0.11 24.82 -11.47
C LYS A 27 -0.15 25.18 -12.96
N ARG A 28 0.92 24.93 -13.73
CA ARG A 28 0.89 25.05 -15.21
C ARG A 28 0.16 23.88 -15.88
N GLY A 29 -0.25 22.87 -15.12
CA GLY A 29 -0.88 21.65 -15.61
C GLY A 29 -2.40 21.68 -15.78
N ASP A 30 -3.06 22.82 -15.97
CA ASP A 30 -4.51 22.78 -16.24
C ASP A 30 -5.03 23.87 -17.21
N LYS A 31 -4.90 23.61 -18.52
CA LYS A 31 -5.88 23.91 -19.57
C LYS A 31 -5.68 22.89 -20.70
N PRO A 32 -6.73 22.32 -21.32
CA PRO A 32 -6.57 21.43 -22.46
C PRO A 32 -6.13 22.25 -23.68
N ARG A 33 -4.82 22.37 -23.87
CA ARG A 33 -4.23 22.88 -25.11
C ARG A 33 -4.32 21.80 -26.16
N ARG A 34 -4.89 22.17 -27.31
CA ARG A 34 -4.81 21.47 -28.59
C ARG A 34 -3.41 20.83 -28.73
N ILE A 35 -3.38 19.51 -28.81
CA ILE A 35 -2.17 18.68 -28.92
C ILE A 35 -1.57 18.93 -30.29
N ASP A 36 -0.74 19.97 -30.41
CA ASP A 36 0.11 20.27 -31.57
C ASP A 36 1.41 20.88 -31.06
N SER A 37 2.21 20.07 -30.39
CA SER A 37 3.69 20.14 -30.27
C SER A 37 4.09 19.22 -29.12
N MET A 38 4.97 18.29 -29.43
CA MET A 38 5.54 17.32 -28.50
C MET A 38 6.23 18.10 -27.36
N ASP A 39 5.64 18.10 -26.16
CA ASP A 39 6.21 18.75 -24.98
C ASP A 39 7.42 17.94 -24.50
N TYR A 40 8.60 18.29 -25.00
CA TYR A 40 9.88 17.70 -24.62
C TYR A 40 10.44 18.29 -23.30
N SER A 41 9.62 18.89 -22.44
CA SER A 41 10.09 19.34 -21.14
C SER A 41 10.48 18.12 -20.28
N ILE A 42 11.79 17.85 -20.24
CA ILE A 42 12.37 16.75 -19.47
C ILE A 42 12.02 16.97 -17.99
N THR A 43 11.35 15.99 -17.38
CA THR A 43 11.12 15.98 -15.93
C THR A 43 12.47 16.02 -15.21
N PRO A 44 12.66 16.82 -14.16
CA PRO A 44 13.94 16.89 -13.47
C PRO A 44 14.35 15.51 -12.94
N VAL A 45 15.54 15.06 -13.35
CA VAL A 45 16.16 13.78 -12.97
C VAL A 45 17.28 14.06 -11.98
N PHE A 46 17.22 13.41 -10.82
CA PHE A 46 18.25 13.48 -9.80
C PHE A 46 18.99 12.14 -9.75
N LEU A 47 20.29 12.16 -10.08
CA LEU A 47 21.17 11.03 -9.78
C LEU A 47 21.65 11.18 -8.33
N LEU A 48 21.24 10.28 -7.45
CA LEU A 48 21.79 10.19 -6.10
C LEU A 48 22.89 9.14 -6.07
N SER A 49 24.12 9.56 -5.85
CA SER A 49 25.29 8.68 -5.74
C SER A 49 25.83 8.71 -4.31
N LEU A 50 25.97 7.54 -3.68
CA LEU A 50 26.57 7.40 -2.36
C LEU A 50 28.03 6.98 -2.55
N VAL A 51 28.98 7.79 -2.08
CA VAL A 51 30.41 7.54 -2.24
C VAL A 51 31.13 7.52 -0.90
N ASP A 52 32.06 6.57 -0.72
CA ASP A 52 32.85 6.41 0.52
C ASP A 52 34.19 7.15 0.49
N PHE A 53 34.43 7.96 -0.54
CA PHE A 53 35.60 8.82 -0.64
C PHE A 53 35.17 10.29 -0.69
N SER A 54 36.12 11.18 -0.40
CA SER A 54 35.91 12.62 -0.53
C SER A 54 36.31 13.03 -1.94
N LEU A 55 35.44 13.77 -2.64
CA LEU A 55 35.82 14.37 -3.91
C LEU A 55 36.71 15.59 -3.63
N GLU A 56 37.68 15.80 -4.52
CA GLU A 56 38.48 17.01 -4.50
C GLU A 56 37.64 18.17 -5.05
N HIS A 57 37.39 19.18 -4.21
CA HIS A 57 36.69 20.40 -4.60
C HIS A 57 37.67 21.56 -4.64
N GLU A 58 37.54 22.43 -5.62
CA GLU A 58 38.38 23.64 -5.75
C GLU A 58 38.10 24.67 -4.64
N GLY A 59 36.99 24.55 -3.90
CA GLY A 59 36.68 25.39 -2.74
C GLY A 59 35.72 24.72 -1.74
N ASP A 60 35.81 25.12 -0.47
CA ASP A 60 34.97 24.59 0.62
C ASP A 60 33.47 24.93 0.46
N ASP A 61 33.14 25.97 -0.31
CA ASP A 61 31.76 26.39 -0.61
C ASP A 61 30.99 25.42 -1.53
N ALA A 62 31.66 24.41 -2.10
CA ALA A 62 31.04 23.39 -2.96
C ALA A 62 30.20 22.35 -2.20
N LEU A 63 30.31 22.33 -0.87
CA LEU A 63 29.66 21.33 -0.01
C LEU A 63 28.38 21.89 0.61
N GLU A 64 27.23 21.35 0.21
CA GLU A 64 26.00 21.52 0.96
C GLU A 64 26.04 20.66 2.22
N GLN A 65 25.87 21.30 3.39
CA GLN A 65 25.83 20.63 4.69
C GLN A 65 27.07 19.75 4.96
N GLU A 66 28.24 20.13 4.43
CA GLU A 66 29.53 19.44 4.60
C GLU A 66 29.66 18.05 3.93
N TYR A 67 28.56 17.44 3.48
CA TYR A 67 28.55 16.06 2.96
C TYR A 67 27.92 15.89 1.56
N ILE A 68 27.20 16.90 1.04
CA ILE A 68 26.48 16.79 -0.22
C ILE A 68 27.15 17.67 -1.27
N SER A 69 27.52 17.06 -2.41
CA SER A 69 28.02 17.78 -3.57
C SER A 69 27.03 17.71 -4.71
N ARG A 70 26.64 18.87 -5.24
CA ARG A 70 25.75 18.97 -6.40
C ARG A 70 26.52 19.43 -7.61
N TYR A 71 26.42 18.66 -8.69
CA TYR A 71 26.99 19.03 -9.97
C TYR A 71 25.92 19.10 -11.06
N GLY A 72 26.05 20.13 -11.89
CA GLY A 72 25.34 20.26 -13.15
C GLY A 72 26.26 19.95 -14.33
N ILE A 73 25.67 19.70 -15.50
CA ILE A 73 26.42 19.52 -16.74
C ILE A 73 26.51 20.86 -17.47
N GLN A 74 27.75 21.31 -17.71
CA GLN A 74 28.02 22.51 -18.48
C GLN A 74 28.97 22.22 -19.64
N ASN A 75 28.78 22.93 -20.75
CA ASN A 75 29.64 22.89 -21.90
C ASN A 75 31.00 23.54 -21.56
N ARG A 76 32.08 22.77 -21.70
CA ARG A 76 33.44 23.21 -21.34
C ARG A 76 33.95 24.43 -22.10
N ARG A 77 33.46 24.69 -23.33
CA ARG A 77 34.01 25.76 -24.19
C ARG A 77 33.40 27.12 -23.89
N ASN A 78 32.10 27.17 -23.64
CA ASN A 78 31.33 28.41 -23.48
C ASN A 78 30.67 28.54 -22.10
N GLY A 79 30.76 27.53 -21.23
CA GLY A 79 30.13 27.52 -19.90
C GLY A 79 28.61 27.35 -19.93
N GLU A 80 28.02 27.07 -21.09
CA GLU A 80 26.57 26.93 -21.23
C GLU A 80 26.08 25.68 -20.51
N THR A 81 25.16 25.84 -19.55
CA THR A 81 24.57 24.72 -18.81
C THR A 81 23.65 23.94 -19.75
N LEU A 82 23.90 22.63 -19.89
CA LEU A 82 23.16 21.78 -20.83
C LEU A 82 21.67 21.71 -20.46
N THR A 83 21.37 21.50 -19.17
CA THR A 83 19.99 21.47 -18.67
C THR A 83 19.98 21.65 -17.15
N GLU A 84 19.01 22.40 -16.62
CA GLU A 84 18.75 22.51 -15.17
C GLU A 84 17.97 21.31 -14.61
N CYS A 85 17.43 20.45 -15.49
CA CYS A 85 16.65 19.28 -15.14
C CYS A 85 17.52 18.11 -14.66
N LEU A 86 18.78 18.01 -15.12
CA LEU A 86 19.66 16.91 -14.73
C LEU A 86 20.57 17.35 -13.58
N ASN A 87 20.39 16.74 -12.42
CA ASN A 87 21.11 17.10 -11.21
C ASN A 87 21.86 15.88 -10.67
N LEU A 88 23.18 15.98 -10.55
CA LEU A 88 24.02 14.94 -9.99
C LEU A 88 24.29 15.28 -8.53
N VAL A 89 23.79 14.47 -7.60
CA VAL A 89 23.92 14.65 -6.16
C VAL A 89 24.78 13.54 -5.60
N PHE A 90 25.95 13.89 -5.08
CA PHE A 90 26.88 12.96 -4.44
C PHE A 90 26.80 13.15 -2.92
N LEU A 91 26.61 12.05 -2.19
CA LEU A 91 26.73 12.00 -0.75
C LEU A 91 28.10 11.42 -0.38
N GLU A 92 28.98 12.28 0.13
CA GLU A 92 30.37 11.95 0.43
C GLU A 92 30.54 11.46 1.88
N MET A 93 30.36 10.15 2.07
CA MET A 93 30.53 9.48 3.37
C MET A 93 32.00 9.46 3.83
N GLY A 94 32.95 9.59 2.89
CA GLY A 94 34.37 9.67 3.19
C GLY A 94 34.76 10.88 4.04
N ARG A 95 33.96 11.96 4.00
CA ARG A 95 34.18 13.18 4.81
C ARG A 95 33.76 13.02 6.27
N LEU A 96 33.03 11.96 6.61
CA LEU A 96 32.67 11.67 8.00
C LEU A 96 33.94 11.32 8.80
N LYS A 97 34.35 12.26 9.66
CA LYS A 97 35.51 12.13 10.56
C LYS A 97 35.21 11.33 11.83
N LEU A 98 33.96 10.97 12.07
CA LEU A 98 33.53 10.23 13.25
C LEU A 98 33.94 8.76 13.15
N GLY A 99 34.55 8.25 14.21
CA GLY A 99 34.85 6.82 14.40
C GLY A 99 33.61 6.00 14.77
N PRO A 100 33.70 4.66 14.72
CA PRO A 100 32.57 3.75 14.93
C PRO A 100 31.95 3.82 16.34
N ASP A 101 32.68 4.30 17.34
CA ASP A 101 32.19 4.44 18.72
C ASP A 101 31.64 5.84 19.03
N GLU A 102 31.69 6.76 18.06
CA GLU A 102 31.32 8.18 18.24
C GLU A 102 29.89 8.49 17.76
N LYS A 103 28.99 7.51 17.82
CA LYS A 103 27.58 7.62 17.40
C LYS A 103 26.83 8.79 18.07
N ASP A 104 27.17 9.11 19.32
CA ASP A 104 26.50 10.16 20.12
C ASP A 104 26.92 11.57 19.67
N LYS A 105 27.98 11.68 18.87
CA LYS A 105 28.46 12.96 18.32
C LYS A 105 27.76 13.34 17.02
N CYS A 106 26.91 12.47 16.46
CA CYS A 106 26.12 12.78 15.26
C CYS A 106 25.09 13.88 15.57
N ARG A 107 25.34 15.08 15.03
CA ARG A 107 24.55 16.30 15.28
C ARG A 107 23.23 16.28 14.53
N ASN A 108 23.24 15.81 13.28
CA ASN A 108 22.10 15.90 12.37
C ASN A 108 21.65 14.52 11.87
N LEU A 109 20.40 14.42 11.40
CA LEU A 109 19.86 13.21 10.77
C LEU A 109 20.73 12.71 9.61
N LEU A 110 21.29 13.63 8.81
CA LEU A 110 22.18 13.28 7.70
C LEU A 110 23.45 12.59 8.19
N GLU A 111 24.06 13.09 9.27
CA GLU A 111 25.24 12.45 9.87
C GLU A 111 24.89 11.09 10.44
N ARG A 112 23.74 10.94 11.10
CA ARG A 112 23.25 9.64 11.58
C ARG A 112 23.02 8.67 10.42
N PHE A 113 22.46 9.13 9.31
CA PHE A 113 22.25 8.32 8.12
C PHE A 113 23.58 7.87 7.50
N ILE A 114 24.50 8.81 7.27
CA ILE A 114 25.84 8.51 6.73
C ILE A 114 26.59 7.54 7.66
N PHE A 115 26.56 7.78 8.97
CA PHE A 115 27.17 6.90 9.97
C PHE A 115 26.58 5.49 9.91
N SER A 116 25.25 5.39 9.85
CA SER A 116 24.54 4.12 9.75
C SER A 116 24.97 3.35 8.50
N MET A 117 25.07 4.03 7.35
CA MET A 117 25.48 3.41 6.08
C MET A 117 26.95 2.99 6.09
N LYS A 118 27.85 3.86 6.58
CA LYS A 118 29.30 3.60 6.61
C LYS A 118 29.66 2.44 7.53
N TYR A 119 29.08 2.40 8.74
CA TYR A 119 29.38 1.40 9.75
C TYR A 119 28.34 0.28 9.84
N MET A 120 27.43 0.15 8.85
CA MET A 120 26.35 -0.83 8.87
C MET A 120 26.84 -2.27 9.08
N HIS A 121 28.02 -2.58 8.56
CA HIS A 121 28.64 -3.90 8.67
C HIS A 121 29.18 -4.22 10.09
N LEU A 122 29.41 -3.19 10.92
CA LEU A 122 29.85 -3.35 12.31
C LEU A 122 28.67 -3.31 13.29
N LEU A 123 27.60 -2.60 12.91
CA LEU A 123 26.41 -2.43 13.74
C LEU A 123 25.55 -3.69 13.70
N LYS A 124 25.58 -4.48 14.78
CA LYS A 124 24.70 -5.64 14.95
C LYS A 124 23.24 -5.24 15.14
N GLU A 125 23.02 -4.12 15.81
CA GLU A 125 21.71 -3.59 16.15
C GLU A 125 21.70 -2.07 15.96
N ARG A 126 20.49 -1.52 15.85
CA ARG A 126 20.27 -0.09 15.73
C ARG A 126 20.84 0.65 16.96
N PRO A 127 21.71 1.65 16.77
CA PRO A 127 22.23 2.44 17.89
C PRO A 127 21.14 3.24 18.63
N GLU A 128 21.30 3.40 19.94
CA GLU A 128 20.47 4.31 20.76
C GLU A 128 20.55 5.76 20.24
N GLY A 129 19.41 6.45 20.15
CA GLY A 129 19.31 7.82 19.63
C GLY A 129 19.01 7.92 18.12
N PHE A 130 18.93 6.79 17.41
CA PHE A 130 18.59 6.71 15.98
C PHE A 130 17.11 6.35 15.81
N ASP A 131 16.23 7.11 16.46
CA ASP A 131 14.77 6.86 16.52
C ASP A 131 13.98 7.49 15.37
N ASP A 132 14.66 8.18 14.45
CA ASP A 132 14.03 8.79 13.29
C ASP A 132 13.38 7.71 12.39
N PRO A 133 12.14 7.93 11.89
CA PRO A 133 11.40 6.92 11.11
C PRO A 133 12.19 6.36 9.92
N LEU A 134 12.91 7.22 9.21
CA LEU A 134 13.74 6.83 8.06
C LEU A 134 14.88 5.88 8.45
N LEU A 135 15.47 6.08 9.63
CA LEU A 135 16.53 5.20 10.13
C LEU A 135 15.94 3.88 10.62
N VAL A 136 14.78 3.91 11.27
CA VAL A 136 14.07 2.69 11.69
C VAL A 136 13.77 1.79 10.50
N ASP A 137 13.27 2.35 9.39
CA ASP A 137 13.01 1.59 8.17
C ASP A 137 14.30 1.04 7.54
N LEU A 138 15.37 1.84 7.54
CA LEU A 138 16.70 1.40 7.06
C LEU A 138 17.22 0.20 7.87
N TYR A 139 17.17 0.27 9.20
CA TYR A 139 17.64 -0.81 10.08
C TYR A 139 16.74 -2.05 10.02
N ARG A 140 15.43 -1.88 9.83
CA ARG A 140 14.52 -3.02 9.59
C ARG A 140 14.86 -3.72 8.27
N ALA A 141 15.13 -2.95 7.22
CA ALA A 141 15.53 -3.49 5.93
C ALA A 141 16.89 -4.21 6.02
N SER A 142 17.85 -3.66 6.76
CA SER A 142 19.16 -4.31 6.97
C SER A 142 19.06 -5.57 7.83
N GLU A 143 18.20 -5.59 8.85
CA GLU A 143 17.91 -6.79 9.64
C GLU A 143 17.32 -7.90 8.76
N LEU A 144 16.37 -7.57 7.89
CA LEU A 144 15.80 -8.50 6.92
C LEU A 144 16.86 -9.03 5.95
N ALA A 145 17.77 -8.18 5.47
CA ALA A 145 18.83 -8.56 4.56
C ALA A 145 19.93 -9.42 5.22
N SER A 146 20.23 -9.17 6.50
CA SER A 146 21.25 -9.87 7.29
C SER A 146 20.74 -11.13 7.99
N MET A 147 19.48 -11.52 7.75
CA MET A 147 18.91 -12.75 8.32
C MET A 147 19.76 -13.96 7.97
N THR A 148 20.11 -14.74 8.99
CA THR A 148 20.77 -16.05 8.80
C THR A 148 19.83 -17.01 8.08
N VAL A 149 20.40 -18.02 7.39
CA VAL A 149 19.62 -19.03 6.66
C VAL A 149 18.55 -19.68 7.55
N ASN A 150 18.88 -19.99 8.81
CA ASN A 150 17.92 -20.56 9.77
C ASN A 150 16.78 -19.57 10.10
N ARG A 151 17.08 -18.30 10.34
CA ARG A 151 16.05 -17.28 10.61
C ARG A 151 15.16 -17.07 9.38
N ARG A 152 15.74 -17.07 8.18
CA ARG A 152 15.00 -16.95 6.91
C ARG A 152 14.06 -18.13 6.70
N GLN A 153 14.52 -19.36 6.91
CA GLN A 153 13.67 -20.55 6.82
C GLN A 153 12.54 -20.54 7.86
N ASN A 154 12.80 -20.07 9.08
CA ASN A 154 11.76 -19.93 10.08
C ASN A 154 10.73 -18.86 9.70
N TYR A 155 11.20 -17.73 9.18
CA TYR A 155 10.34 -16.68 8.65
C TYR A 155 9.44 -17.20 7.53
N ASP A 156 10.02 -17.88 6.53
CA ASP A 156 9.27 -18.47 5.42
C ASP A 156 8.22 -19.46 5.92
N LYS A 157 8.57 -20.34 6.87
CA LYS A 157 7.62 -21.28 7.50
C LYS A 157 6.46 -20.58 8.20
N ILE A 158 6.75 -19.54 8.98
CA ILE A 158 5.71 -18.76 9.66
C ILE A 158 4.80 -18.09 8.62
N MET A 159 5.38 -17.47 7.59
CA MET A 159 4.63 -16.83 6.50
C MET A 159 3.73 -17.83 5.77
N THR A 160 4.25 -19.01 5.41
CA THR A 160 3.46 -20.06 4.77
C THR A 160 2.33 -20.53 5.68
N THR A 161 2.60 -20.72 6.98
CA THR A 161 1.59 -21.18 7.95
C THR A 161 0.44 -20.17 8.08
N GLU A 162 0.74 -18.88 8.16
CA GLU A 162 -0.29 -17.84 8.22
C GLU A 162 -1.09 -17.76 6.92
N LEU A 163 -0.43 -17.89 5.76
CA LEU A 163 -1.11 -17.94 4.47
C LEU A 163 -2.02 -19.17 4.35
N ASP A 164 -1.56 -20.35 4.78
CA ASP A 164 -2.35 -21.58 4.80
C ASP A 164 -3.59 -21.40 5.68
N ARG A 165 -3.44 -20.82 6.86
CA ARG A 165 -4.55 -20.50 7.77
C ARG A 165 -5.56 -19.54 7.12
N MET A 166 -5.09 -18.50 6.44
CA MET A 166 -5.97 -17.57 5.72
C MET A 166 -6.73 -18.27 4.59
N CYS A 167 -6.05 -19.14 3.84
CA CYS A 167 -6.65 -19.95 2.79
C CYS A 167 -7.70 -20.92 3.34
N GLU A 168 -7.42 -21.60 4.46
CA GLU A 168 -8.36 -22.50 5.13
C GLU A 168 -9.64 -21.76 5.55
N ILE A 169 -9.51 -20.60 6.20
CA ILE A 169 -10.66 -19.79 6.62
C ILE A 169 -11.47 -19.34 5.40
N SER A 170 -10.81 -18.83 4.36
CA SER A 170 -11.46 -18.40 3.12
C SER A 170 -12.22 -19.55 2.44
N PHE A 171 -11.58 -20.72 2.36
CA PHE A 171 -12.20 -21.92 1.81
C PHE A 171 -13.41 -22.37 2.63
N ALA A 172 -13.29 -22.42 3.96
CA ALA A 172 -14.37 -22.79 4.85
C ALA A 172 -15.59 -21.85 4.72
N LEU A 173 -15.35 -20.53 4.66
CA LEU A 173 -16.41 -19.54 4.44
C LEU A 173 -17.09 -19.71 3.08
N LYS A 174 -16.30 -19.90 2.02
CA LYS A 174 -16.83 -20.10 0.66
C LYS A 174 -17.66 -21.37 0.56
N LYS A 175 -17.15 -22.47 1.13
CA LYS A 175 -17.85 -23.75 1.19
C LYS A 175 -19.15 -23.64 1.99
N GLY A 176 -19.09 -23.06 3.19
CA GLY A 176 -20.27 -22.88 4.05
C GLY A 176 -21.34 -22.00 3.40
N ARG A 177 -20.95 -20.95 2.65
CA ARG A 177 -21.88 -20.15 1.87
C ARG A 177 -22.54 -20.94 0.75
N ALA A 178 -21.76 -21.67 -0.04
CA ALA A 178 -22.30 -22.48 -1.14
C ALA A 178 -23.26 -23.57 -0.63
N GLU A 179 -22.91 -24.27 0.46
CA GLU A 179 -23.79 -25.25 1.10
C GLU A 179 -25.06 -24.58 1.66
N GLY A 180 -24.93 -23.40 2.29
CA GLY A 180 -26.05 -22.63 2.80
C GLY A 180 -27.02 -22.18 1.71
N GLU A 181 -26.50 -21.70 0.57
CA GLU A 181 -27.28 -21.31 -0.60
C GLU A 181 -28.03 -22.53 -1.18
N ALA A 182 -27.33 -23.65 -1.40
CA ALA A 182 -27.93 -24.88 -1.92
C ALA A 182 -29.04 -25.44 -1.00
N ILE A 183 -28.80 -25.49 0.31
CA ILE A 183 -29.81 -25.92 1.30
C ILE A 183 -30.99 -24.95 1.33
N GLY A 184 -30.71 -23.64 1.25
CA GLY A 184 -31.72 -22.60 1.22
C GLY A 184 -32.65 -22.72 0.02
N GLU A 185 -32.08 -22.92 -1.17
CA GLU A 185 -32.80 -23.12 -2.43
C GLU A 185 -33.66 -24.38 -2.38
N ALA A 186 -33.07 -25.53 -2.03
CA ALA A 186 -33.80 -26.80 -1.95
C ALA A 186 -34.96 -26.74 -0.94
N ARG A 187 -34.76 -26.11 0.23
CA ARG A 187 -35.84 -25.91 1.22
C ARG A 187 -36.90 -24.93 0.73
N GLY A 188 -36.49 -23.89 0.02
CA GLY A 188 -37.38 -22.90 -0.60
C GLY A 188 -38.30 -23.54 -1.62
N GLU A 189 -37.74 -24.31 -2.56
CA GLU A 189 -38.48 -25.05 -3.58
C GLU A 189 -39.45 -26.05 -2.95
N ALA A 190 -38.99 -26.89 -2.01
CA ALA A 190 -39.83 -27.87 -1.35
C ALA A 190 -41.03 -27.22 -0.63
N ARG A 191 -40.81 -26.09 0.06
CA ARG A 191 -41.88 -25.33 0.72
C ARG A 191 -42.82 -24.67 -0.30
N GLY A 192 -42.29 -24.15 -1.40
CA GLY A 192 -43.07 -23.57 -2.50
C GLY A 192 -44.02 -24.59 -3.11
N VAL A 193 -43.50 -25.75 -3.51
CA VAL A 193 -44.29 -26.86 -4.09
C VAL A 193 -45.34 -27.36 -3.10
N ALA A 194 -45.00 -27.50 -1.81
CA ALA A 194 -45.96 -27.93 -0.81
C ALA A 194 -47.09 -26.92 -0.60
N LYS A 195 -46.78 -25.62 -0.56
CA LYS A 195 -47.78 -24.55 -0.46
C LYS A 195 -48.68 -24.50 -1.69
N GLU A 196 -48.10 -24.57 -2.88
CA GLU A 196 -48.87 -24.54 -4.14
C GLU A 196 -49.80 -25.76 -4.26
N LYS A 197 -49.33 -26.95 -3.89
CA LYS A 197 -50.18 -28.15 -3.82
C LYS A 197 -51.33 -27.97 -2.83
N LEU A 198 -51.07 -27.43 -1.64
CA LEU A 198 -52.12 -27.19 -0.64
C LEU A 198 -53.13 -26.14 -1.12
N GLU A 199 -52.66 -25.03 -1.70
CA GLU A 199 -53.53 -23.98 -2.24
C GLU A 199 -54.36 -24.46 -3.43
N SER A 200 -53.79 -25.25 -4.33
CA SER A 200 -54.52 -25.84 -5.45
C SER A 200 -55.57 -26.85 -4.98
N SER A 201 -55.25 -27.73 -4.03
CA SER A 201 -56.24 -28.61 -3.37
C SER A 201 -57.37 -27.80 -2.73
N ARG A 202 -57.07 -26.70 -2.04
CA ARG A 202 -58.10 -25.81 -1.44
C ARG A 202 -58.94 -25.08 -2.49
N ARG A 203 -58.36 -24.67 -3.63
CA ARG A 203 -59.11 -24.07 -4.75
C ARG A 203 -60.07 -25.09 -5.37
N ILE A 204 -59.60 -26.31 -5.60
CA ILE A 204 -60.42 -27.41 -6.15
C ILE A 204 -61.55 -27.75 -5.18
N ALA A 205 -61.27 -27.86 -3.87
CA ALA A 205 -62.29 -28.14 -2.85
C ALA A 205 -63.40 -27.08 -2.80
N ARG A 206 -63.04 -25.78 -2.91
CA ARG A 206 -64.02 -24.68 -2.99
C ARG A 206 -64.92 -24.82 -4.22
N ALA A 207 -64.33 -25.03 -5.40
CA ALA A 207 -65.10 -25.23 -6.63
C ALA A 207 -66.03 -26.46 -6.54
N MET A 208 -65.57 -27.56 -5.94
CA MET A 208 -66.42 -28.75 -5.76
C MET A 208 -67.58 -28.50 -4.79
N ARG A 209 -67.36 -27.72 -3.73
CA ARG A 209 -68.39 -27.33 -2.76
C ARG A 209 -69.44 -26.41 -3.42
N GLU A 210 -69.01 -25.45 -4.24
CA GLU A 210 -69.91 -24.58 -5.01
C GLU A 210 -70.80 -25.37 -6.00
N ASN A 211 -70.28 -26.48 -6.53
CA ASN A 211 -71.03 -27.39 -7.41
C ASN A 211 -71.90 -28.42 -6.65
N GLY A 212 -72.02 -28.30 -5.32
CA GLY A 212 -72.92 -29.14 -4.50
C GLY A 212 -72.44 -30.57 -4.25
N LEU A 213 -71.14 -30.85 -4.40
CA LEU A 213 -70.58 -32.17 -4.09
C LEU A 213 -70.50 -32.41 -2.56
N GLY A 214 -70.77 -33.63 -2.13
CA GLY A 214 -70.73 -34.00 -0.71
C GLY A 214 -69.33 -33.96 -0.11
N ALA A 215 -69.22 -33.54 1.16
CA ALA A 215 -67.94 -33.34 1.86
C ALA A 215 -67.04 -34.59 1.86
N ASP A 216 -67.62 -35.79 1.97
CA ASP A 216 -66.87 -37.06 1.93
C ASP A 216 -66.21 -37.32 0.56
N LEU A 217 -66.86 -36.89 -0.52
CA LEU A 217 -66.32 -37.03 -1.88
C LEU A 217 -65.21 -36.00 -2.12
N ILE A 218 -65.38 -34.77 -1.63
CA ILE A 218 -64.38 -33.70 -1.70
C ILE A 218 -63.11 -34.08 -0.93
N ALA A 219 -63.25 -34.66 0.26
CA ALA A 219 -62.12 -35.16 1.07
C ALA A 219 -61.32 -36.22 0.32
N LYS A 220 -62.00 -37.19 -0.30
CA LYS A 220 -61.35 -38.24 -1.11
C LYS A 220 -60.62 -37.69 -2.33
N CYS A 221 -61.16 -36.66 -2.99
CA CYS A 221 -60.58 -36.10 -4.22
C CYS A 221 -59.45 -35.10 -3.98
N THR A 222 -59.46 -34.37 -2.87
CA THR A 222 -58.52 -33.26 -2.60
C THR A 222 -57.47 -33.57 -1.54
N GLY A 223 -57.67 -34.65 -0.77
CA GLY A 223 -56.78 -35.06 0.31
C GLY A 223 -56.84 -34.15 1.55
N LEU A 224 -57.79 -33.21 1.59
CA LEU A 224 -58.02 -32.31 2.73
C LEU A 224 -58.82 -33.02 3.82
N SER A 225 -58.58 -32.63 5.07
CA SER A 225 -59.36 -33.13 6.21
C SER A 225 -60.79 -32.59 6.19
N ALA A 226 -61.72 -33.31 6.83
CA ALA A 226 -63.11 -32.88 6.94
C ALA A 226 -63.24 -31.51 7.61
N GLU A 227 -62.41 -31.23 8.62
CA GLU A 227 -62.35 -29.93 9.29
C GLU A 227 -61.93 -28.80 8.33
N GLU A 228 -60.88 -29.03 7.53
CA GLU A 228 -60.43 -28.06 6.52
C GLU A 228 -61.49 -27.80 5.45
N ILE A 229 -62.25 -28.82 5.03
CA ILE A 229 -63.32 -28.68 4.04
C ILE A 229 -64.50 -27.90 4.61
N THR A 230 -64.87 -28.13 5.88
CA THR A 230 -65.94 -27.36 6.53
C THR A 230 -65.59 -25.89 6.72
N ALA A 231 -64.30 -25.59 6.92
CA ALA A 231 -63.76 -24.25 7.11
C ALA A 231 -63.52 -23.45 5.82
N LEU A 232 -63.59 -24.09 4.65
CA LEU A 232 -63.45 -23.48 3.31
C LEU A 232 -64.76 -22.91 2.76
#